data_AF-A0A2G8RLY8-F1
#
_entry.id   AF-A0A2G8RLY8-F1
#
_cell.length_a   1.000
_cell.length_b   1.000
_cell.length_c   1.000
_cell.angle_alpha   90.00
_cell.angle_beta   90.00
_cell.angle_gamma   90.00
#
_symmetry.space_group_name_H-M   'P 1'
#
loop_
_entity.id
_entity.type
_entity.pdbx_description
1 polymer ?
#
loop_
_entity_poly.entity_id
_entity_poly.type
_entity_poly.pdbx_seq_one_letter_code
_entity_poly.pdbx_strand_id
1 'polypeptide(L)'
;MPVETSTVVFPHRRHKGPGELKLVAKRYVPGNSNPDGPTLLFYHCTGSHKEVWEPTIDHLFQFGDGAGAHGLVREAWSFDMQNVGEAAVVNADVLSDENIISIEDWADGVKAFVASGRLNDHKLVAVGHSSGTCLTGYTTDCDGFPAIPYKAIVLVEPSISGREAYLENQEERQMAVDFMIKSLSNRRAFWRNREEARAFFAKRIPWQLWDSRVLDFNMP
;
A
#
# COMPACT_ATOMS: atom_id res chain seq x y z
N MET A 1 -24.24 -1.48 5.31
CA MET A 1 -24.16 -0.03 5.62
C MET A 1 -23.04 0.57 4.76
N PRO A 2 -23.11 1.84 4.35
CA PRO A 2 -22.06 2.44 3.53
C PRO A 2 -20.72 2.48 4.27
N VAL A 3 -19.62 2.35 3.52
CA VAL A 3 -18.26 2.54 4.02
C VAL A 3 -17.93 4.03 3.91
N GLU A 4 -17.52 4.64 5.01
CA GLU A 4 -17.02 6.02 5.00
C GLU A 4 -15.54 6.00 4.59
N THR A 5 -15.16 6.89 3.67
CA THR A 5 -13.76 7.00 3.22
C THR A 5 -13.25 8.43 3.32
N SER A 6 -11.96 8.57 3.66
CA SER A 6 -11.27 9.88 3.66
C SER A 6 -9.80 9.71 3.29
N THR A 7 -9.27 10.65 2.50
CA THR A 7 -7.85 10.70 2.17
C THR A 7 -7.12 11.63 3.13
N VAL A 8 -5.95 11.20 3.60
CA VAL A 8 -5.05 11.95 4.47
C VAL A 8 -3.72 12.12 3.77
N VAL A 9 -3.28 13.38 3.66
CA VAL A 9 -1.93 13.74 3.25
C VAL A 9 -1.13 14.04 4.52
N PHE A 10 -0.04 13.32 4.74
CA PHE A 10 0.77 13.39 5.94
C PHE A 10 2.22 13.75 5.61
N PRO A 11 2.72 14.92 6.02
CA PRO A 11 4.10 15.31 5.77
C PRO A 11 5.10 14.51 6.63
N HIS A 12 6.23 14.11 6.06
CA HIS A 12 7.36 13.56 6.80
C HIS A 12 8.70 14.04 6.24
N ARG A 13 9.73 14.06 7.09
CA ARG A 13 10.99 14.79 6.83
C ARG A 13 12.16 13.94 6.36
N ARG A 14 12.07 12.62 6.37
CA ARG A 14 13.23 11.77 6.06
C ARG A 14 13.18 11.28 4.61
N HIS A 15 13.92 11.99 3.75
CA HIS A 15 14.41 11.52 2.45
C HIS A 15 15.64 12.38 2.08
N LYS A 16 16.49 11.95 1.13
CA LYS A 16 17.79 12.60 0.85
C LYS A 16 17.70 13.94 0.11
N GLY A 17 16.55 14.26 -0.49
CA GLY A 17 16.35 15.45 -1.33
C GLY A 17 15.87 16.70 -0.58
N PRO A 18 15.95 17.88 -1.25
CA PRO A 18 15.28 19.09 -0.76
C PRO A 18 13.76 18.96 -0.89
N GLY A 19 13.02 19.49 0.10
CA GLY A 19 11.55 19.48 0.10
C GLY A 19 10.96 18.62 1.22
N GLU A 20 9.63 18.59 1.31
CA GLU A 20 8.90 17.77 2.30
C GLU A 20 8.09 16.70 1.54
N LEU A 21 8.50 15.45 1.75
CA LEU A 21 7.82 14.29 1.18
C LEU A 21 6.54 14.02 1.97
N LYS A 22 5.47 13.67 1.27
CA LYS A 22 4.14 13.49 1.85
C LYS A 22 3.67 12.07 1.60
N LEU A 23 3.34 11.37 2.68
CA LEU A 23 2.62 10.10 2.62
C LEU A 23 1.15 10.40 2.29
N VAL A 24 0.55 9.65 1.38
CA VAL A 24 -0.88 9.73 1.12
C VAL A 24 -1.52 8.40 1.51
N ALA A 25 -2.53 8.48 2.37
CA ALA A 25 -3.24 7.32 2.89
C ALA A 25 -4.75 7.50 2.73
N LYS A 26 -5.46 6.41 2.46
CA LYS A 26 -6.93 6.39 2.43
C LYS A 26 -7.44 5.57 3.60
N ARG A 27 -8.32 6.17 4.40
CA ARG A 27 -9.01 5.57 5.53
C ARG A 27 -10.36 5.02 5.07
N TYR A 28 -10.74 3.88 5.61
CA TYR A 28 -12.01 3.20 5.37
C TYR A 28 -12.64 2.81 6.71
N VAL A 29 -13.84 3.30 7.00
CA VAL A 29 -14.59 2.98 8.21
C VAL A 29 -15.88 2.24 7.83
N PRO A 30 -16.06 0.97 8.26
CA PRO A 30 -17.29 0.24 7.99
C PRO A 30 -18.45 0.81 8.79
N GLY A 31 -19.65 0.84 8.22
CA GLY A 31 -20.83 1.34 8.93
C GLY A 31 -21.23 0.53 10.17
N ASN A 32 -20.73 -0.70 10.32
CA ASN A 32 -20.84 -1.52 11.53
C ASN A 32 -19.50 -1.67 12.26
N SER A 33 -18.67 -0.61 12.26
CA SER A 33 -17.36 -0.60 12.93
C SER A 33 -17.39 -1.18 14.34
N ASN A 34 -16.35 -1.96 14.64
CA ASN A 34 -16.08 -2.49 15.96
C ASN A 34 -14.96 -1.70 16.62
N PRO A 35 -15.24 -0.83 17.61
CA PRO A 35 -14.20 -0.12 18.33
C PRO A 35 -13.15 -1.05 18.94
N ASP A 36 -13.49 -2.27 19.35
CA ASP A 36 -12.52 -3.22 19.91
C ASP A 36 -11.83 -4.10 18.86
N GLY A 37 -12.25 -3.98 17.59
CA GLY A 37 -11.69 -4.69 16.44
C GLY A 37 -10.30 -4.19 16.03
N PRO A 38 -9.60 -4.93 15.16
CA PRO A 38 -8.31 -4.52 14.63
C PRO A 38 -8.44 -3.35 13.65
N THR A 39 -7.37 -2.57 13.53
CA THR A 39 -7.14 -1.65 12.41
C THR A 39 -6.22 -2.31 11.41
N LEU A 40 -6.66 -2.42 10.16
CA LEU A 40 -5.92 -3.08 9.10
C LEU A 40 -5.09 -2.05 8.32
N LEU A 41 -3.79 -2.29 8.16
CA LEU A 41 -2.88 -1.44 7.37
C LEU A 41 -2.46 -2.19 6.10
N PHE A 42 -2.80 -1.65 4.94
CA PHE A 42 -2.60 -2.28 3.63
C PHE A 42 -1.47 -1.62 2.84
N TYR A 43 -0.55 -2.45 2.32
CA TYR A 43 0.62 -2.02 1.57
C TYR A 43 0.65 -2.70 0.20
N HIS A 44 0.54 -1.90 -0.87
CA HIS A 44 0.45 -2.40 -2.24
C HIS A 44 1.79 -2.93 -2.79
N CYS A 45 1.70 -3.67 -3.90
CA CYS A 45 2.86 -4.13 -4.66
C CYS A 45 3.38 -3.06 -5.64
N THR A 46 4.58 -3.27 -6.17
CA THR A 46 5.18 -2.43 -7.21
C THR A 46 4.29 -2.33 -8.44
N GLY A 47 4.06 -1.11 -8.92
CA GLY A 47 3.22 -0.86 -10.08
C GLY A 47 1.72 -1.01 -9.82
N SER A 48 1.28 -1.01 -8.56
CA SER A 48 -0.11 -0.86 -8.16
C SER A 48 -0.30 0.48 -7.41
N HIS A 49 -1.38 0.65 -6.66
CA HIS A 49 -1.66 1.82 -5.81
C HIS A 49 -2.63 1.43 -4.67
N LYS A 50 -2.85 2.34 -3.71
CA LYS A 50 -3.57 2.06 -2.46
C LYS A 50 -5.01 1.57 -2.63
N GLU A 51 -5.74 2.03 -3.65
CA GLU A 51 -7.13 1.63 -3.91
C GLU A 51 -7.28 0.19 -4.45
N VAL A 52 -6.18 -0.48 -4.86
CA VAL A 52 -6.25 -1.89 -5.30
C VAL A 52 -6.86 -2.83 -4.23
N TRP A 53 -6.77 -2.40 -2.96
CA TRP A 53 -7.28 -3.15 -1.81
C TRP A 53 -8.77 -2.97 -1.57
N GLU A 54 -9.47 -2.06 -2.25
CA GLU A 54 -10.87 -1.75 -1.97
C GLU A 54 -11.80 -2.98 -2.02
N PRO A 55 -11.73 -3.85 -3.04
CA PRO A 55 -12.56 -5.07 -3.04
C PRO A 55 -12.24 -6.03 -1.89
N THR A 56 -11.00 -6.06 -1.43
CA THR A 56 -10.57 -6.86 -0.26
C THR A 56 -11.09 -6.26 1.04
N ILE A 57 -10.95 -4.94 1.20
CA ILE A 57 -11.44 -4.20 2.37
C ILE A 57 -12.96 -4.34 2.50
N ASP A 58 -13.68 -4.14 1.40
CA ASP A 58 -15.14 -4.31 1.35
C ASP A 58 -15.57 -5.71 1.75
N HIS A 59 -14.84 -6.74 1.31
CA HIS A 59 -15.13 -8.12 1.70
C HIS A 59 -14.84 -8.38 3.17
N LEU A 60 -13.73 -7.86 3.70
CA LEU A 60 -13.37 -8.00 5.11
C LEU A 60 -14.38 -7.32 6.05
N PHE A 61 -14.99 -6.23 5.61
CA PHE A 61 -16.03 -5.53 6.37
C PHE A 61 -17.37 -6.27 6.42
N GLN A 62 -17.57 -7.33 5.62
CA GLN A 62 -18.78 -8.16 5.65
C GLN A 62 -18.77 -9.17 6.80
N PHE A 63 -17.61 -9.45 7.41
CA PHE A 63 -17.53 -10.41 8.51
C PHE A 63 -17.98 -9.77 9.83
N GLY A 64 -18.78 -10.51 10.60
CA GLY A 64 -19.22 -10.12 11.94
C GLY A 64 -18.28 -10.62 13.04
N ASP A 65 -18.42 -10.05 14.24
CA ASP A 65 -17.71 -10.47 15.46
C ASP A 65 -18.18 -11.82 16.05
N GLY A 66 -19.17 -12.47 15.41
CA GLY A 66 -19.78 -13.72 15.87
C GLY A 66 -20.89 -13.54 16.93
N ALA A 67 -20.91 -12.41 17.65
CA ALA A 67 -21.96 -12.02 18.58
C ALA A 67 -23.11 -11.26 17.89
N GLY A 68 -22.86 -10.73 16.68
CA GLY A 68 -23.84 -10.00 15.89
C GLY A 68 -24.02 -8.54 16.30
N ALA A 69 -23.20 -8.04 17.23
CA ALA A 69 -23.26 -6.67 17.72
C ALA A 69 -22.48 -5.71 16.80
N HIS A 70 -21.30 -6.14 16.33
CA HIS A 70 -20.44 -5.36 15.44
C HIS A 70 -19.91 -6.19 14.27
N GLY A 71 -19.33 -5.48 13.30
CA GLY A 71 -18.41 -6.08 12.34
C GLY A 71 -17.16 -6.61 13.03
N LEU A 72 -16.29 -7.26 12.26
CA LEU A 72 -15.02 -7.77 12.78
C LEU A 72 -13.99 -6.65 12.98
N VAL A 73 -13.99 -5.63 12.12
CA VAL A 73 -12.90 -4.67 11.94
C VAL A 73 -13.28 -3.29 12.49
N ARG A 74 -12.31 -2.59 13.08
CA ARG A 74 -12.46 -1.18 13.49
C ARG A 74 -12.48 -0.28 12.26
N GLU A 75 -11.40 -0.32 11.49
CA GLU A 75 -11.20 0.47 10.28
C GLU A 75 -10.04 -0.14 9.47
N ALA A 76 -9.87 0.34 8.24
CA ALA A 76 -8.73 0.02 7.40
C ALA A 76 -8.04 1.28 6.88
N TRP A 77 -6.75 1.17 6.60
CA TRP A 77 -5.94 2.19 5.96
C TRP A 77 -5.15 1.56 4.82
N SER A 78 -5.14 2.18 3.65
CA SER A 78 -4.23 1.84 2.55
C SER A 78 -3.31 3.02 2.27
N PHE A 79 -2.06 2.74 1.91
CA PHE A 79 -1.01 3.75 1.76
C PHE A 79 -0.42 3.69 0.36
N ASP A 80 -0.26 4.86 -0.28
CA ASP A 80 0.53 4.97 -1.50
C ASP A 80 2.01 5.16 -1.13
N MET A 81 2.89 4.47 -1.86
CA MET A 81 4.29 4.87 -1.93
C MET A 81 4.39 6.27 -2.54
N GLN A 82 5.30 7.11 -2.07
CA GLN A 82 5.27 8.56 -2.32
C GLN A 82 5.47 8.96 -3.79
N ASN A 83 5.98 8.06 -4.63
CA ASN A 83 6.10 8.21 -6.09
C ASN A 83 5.05 7.41 -6.88
N VAL A 84 3.98 6.94 -6.24
CA VAL A 84 2.94 6.09 -6.83
C VAL A 84 1.55 6.68 -6.57
N GLY A 85 0.59 6.38 -7.45
CA GLY A 85 -0.82 6.69 -7.24
C GLY A 85 -1.08 8.19 -7.06
N GLU A 86 -1.92 8.52 -6.08
CA GLU A 86 -2.23 9.91 -5.74
C GLU A 86 -1.03 10.61 -5.11
N ALA A 87 -0.19 9.88 -4.38
CA ALA A 87 1.01 10.43 -3.76
C ALA A 87 2.01 10.96 -4.79
N ALA A 88 2.10 10.34 -5.98
CA ALA A 88 2.95 10.83 -7.06
C ALA A 88 2.56 12.26 -7.50
N VAL A 89 1.25 12.56 -7.53
CA VAL A 89 0.74 13.90 -7.87
C VAL A 89 1.02 14.87 -6.74
N VAL A 90 0.77 14.46 -5.49
CA VAL A 90 0.99 15.29 -4.28
C VAL A 90 2.48 15.65 -4.07
N ASN A 91 3.39 14.77 -4.49
CA ASN A 91 4.83 14.96 -4.36
C ASN A 91 5.52 15.42 -5.66
N ALA A 92 4.78 15.81 -6.69
CA ALA A 92 5.34 16.13 -8.01
C ALA A 92 6.50 17.15 -7.97
N ASP A 93 6.44 18.13 -7.06
CA ASP A 93 7.49 19.16 -6.88
C ASP A 93 8.75 18.65 -6.16
N VAL A 94 8.68 17.49 -5.51
CA VAL A 94 9.77 16.88 -4.73
C VAL A 94 10.40 15.70 -5.47
N LEU A 95 9.61 15.01 -6.30
CA LEU A 95 10.07 13.87 -7.10
C LEU A 95 10.99 14.34 -8.23
N SER A 96 12.12 13.65 -8.40
CA SER A 96 13.03 13.88 -9.52
C SER A 96 13.85 12.61 -9.78
N ASP A 97 14.52 12.55 -10.94
CA ASP A 97 15.42 11.45 -11.29
C ASP A 97 16.61 11.33 -10.31
N GLU A 98 16.98 12.43 -9.65
CA GLU A 98 18.04 12.48 -8.65
C GLU A 98 17.54 12.12 -7.24
N ASN A 99 16.21 12.14 -7.02
CA ASN A 99 15.55 11.87 -5.74
C ASN A 99 14.78 10.54 -5.78
N ILE A 100 15.53 9.44 -5.83
CA ILE A 100 14.97 8.09 -5.90
C ILE A 100 14.28 7.73 -4.58
N ILE A 101 12.96 7.49 -4.63
CA ILE A 101 12.17 7.04 -3.49
C ILE A 101 12.30 5.53 -3.34
N SER A 102 12.77 5.10 -2.18
CA SER A 102 12.95 3.70 -1.81
C SER A 102 11.80 3.18 -0.95
N ILE A 103 11.74 1.85 -0.76
CA ILE A 103 10.79 1.23 0.19
C ILE A 103 11.06 1.71 1.63
N GLU A 104 12.31 2.06 1.95
CA GLU A 104 12.66 2.63 3.26
C GLU A 104 12.04 4.02 3.46
N ASP A 105 12.06 4.88 2.43
CA ASP A 105 11.36 6.19 2.49
C ASP A 105 9.84 6.02 2.66
N TRP A 106 9.29 4.97 2.05
CA TRP A 106 7.88 4.61 2.22
C TRP A 106 7.57 4.13 3.65
N ALA A 107 8.41 3.23 4.18
CA ALA A 107 8.29 2.74 5.55
C ALA A 107 8.44 3.87 6.56
N ASP A 108 9.39 4.78 6.38
CA ASP A 108 9.57 5.96 7.22
C ASP A 108 8.32 6.84 7.27
N GLY A 109 7.68 7.07 6.12
CA GLY A 109 6.40 7.78 6.07
C GLY A 109 5.33 7.09 6.91
N VAL A 110 5.17 5.78 6.77
CA VAL A 110 4.19 4.99 7.53
C VAL A 110 4.51 4.98 9.03
N LYS A 111 5.78 4.81 9.41
CA LYS A 111 6.20 4.84 10.83
C LYS A 111 5.97 6.22 11.43
N ALA A 112 6.29 7.29 10.71
CA ALA A 112 6.01 8.67 11.14
C ALA A 112 4.51 8.91 11.33
N PHE A 113 3.68 8.39 10.41
CA PHE A 113 2.23 8.47 10.50
C PHE A 113 1.71 7.78 11.77
N VAL A 114 2.18 6.57 12.07
CA VAL A 114 1.79 5.87 13.31
C VAL A 114 2.33 6.57 14.55
N ALA A 115 3.59 6.99 14.54
CA ALA A 115 4.23 7.70 15.65
C ALA A 115 3.60 9.06 15.96
N SER A 116 2.83 9.65 15.03
CA SER A 116 2.06 10.87 15.27
C SER A 116 0.92 10.70 16.30
N GLY A 117 0.62 9.46 16.68
CA GLY A 117 -0.42 9.13 17.66
C GLY A 117 -1.81 8.92 17.07
N ARG A 118 -1.95 9.04 15.74
CA ARG A 118 -3.24 8.85 15.01
C ARG A 118 -3.89 7.51 15.25
N LEU A 119 -3.11 6.47 15.52
CA LEU A 119 -3.57 5.10 15.75
C LEU A 119 -3.23 4.60 17.16
N ASN A 120 -3.07 5.51 18.12
CA ASN A 120 -2.83 5.14 19.52
C ASN A 120 -3.95 4.24 20.04
N ASP A 121 -3.58 3.20 20.79
CA ASP A 121 -4.48 2.18 21.35
C ASP A 121 -5.20 1.29 20.33
N HIS A 122 -4.88 1.40 19.03
CA HIS A 122 -5.42 0.50 18.02
C HIS A 122 -4.67 -0.85 18.01
N LYS A 123 -5.41 -1.94 17.73
CA LYS A 123 -4.82 -3.26 17.46
C LYS A 123 -4.42 -3.32 15.98
N LEU A 124 -3.16 -3.02 15.67
CA LEU A 124 -2.70 -2.92 14.28
C LEU A 124 -2.42 -4.28 13.66
N VAL A 125 -2.90 -4.51 12.44
CA VAL A 125 -2.60 -5.69 11.62
C VAL A 125 -2.09 -5.25 10.26
N ALA A 126 -0.89 -5.67 9.88
CA ALA A 126 -0.33 -5.38 8.57
C ALA A 126 -0.79 -6.40 7.53
N VAL A 127 -1.09 -5.92 6.32
CA VAL A 127 -1.31 -6.75 5.13
C VAL A 127 -0.45 -6.17 4.01
N GLY A 128 0.64 -6.86 3.67
CA GLY A 128 1.56 -6.46 2.62
C GLY A 128 1.51 -7.40 1.42
N HIS A 129 1.55 -6.86 0.21
CA HIS A 129 1.69 -7.64 -1.03
C HIS A 129 3.01 -7.31 -1.75
N SER A 130 3.80 -8.33 -2.09
CA SER A 130 5.08 -8.17 -2.81
C SER A 130 5.96 -7.09 -2.16
N SER A 131 6.28 -5.96 -2.82
CA SER A 131 7.02 -4.84 -2.22
C SER A 131 6.44 -4.34 -0.89
N GLY A 132 5.12 -4.40 -0.70
CA GLY A 132 4.46 -4.09 0.56
C GLY A 132 4.83 -5.03 1.71
N THR A 133 5.29 -6.26 1.40
CA THR A 133 5.87 -7.16 2.41
C THR A 133 7.23 -6.67 2.88
N CYS A 134 8.10 -6.19 1.97
CA CYS A 134 9.37 -5.57 2.33
C CYS A 134 9.14 -4.34 3.21
N LEU A 135 8.21 -3.46 2.83
CA LEU A 135 7.81 -2.32 3.67
C LEU A 135 7.40 -2.79 5.06
N THR A 136 6.57 -3.83 5.14
CA THR A 136 6.12 -4.35 6.44
C THR A 136 7.32 -4.73 7.31
N GLY A 137 8.33 -5.38 6.74
CA GLY A 137 9.61 -5.66 7.40
C GLY A 137 10.29 -4.41 7.96
N TYR A 138 10.50 -3.39 7.12
CA TYR A 138 11.11 -2.12 7.56
C TYR A 138 10.30 -1.40 8.65
N THR A 139 8.96 -1.50 8.63
CA THR A 139 8.14 -0.89 9.68
C THR A 139 8.26 -1.57 11.05
N THR A 140 8.89 -2.75 11.12
CA THR A 140 9.15 -3.47 12.38
C THR A 140 10.50 -3.16 13.01
N ASP A 141 11.37 -2.42 12.33
CA ASP A 141 12.63 -1.97 12.92
C ASP A 141 12.46 -0.65 13.71
N CYS A 142 13.53 -0.22 14.39
CA CYS A 142 13.56 1.02 15.16
C CYS A 142 14.40 2.13 14.52
N ASP A 143 14.73 2.06 13.22
CA ASP A 143 15.46 3.15 12.57
C ASP A 143 14.51 4.33 12.28
N GLY A 144 14.95 5.55 12.61
CA GLY A 144 14.22 6.80 12.42
C GLY A 144 13.04 7.02 13.37
N PHE A 145 12.16 6.02 13.47
CA PHE A 145 10.94 6.01 14.27
C PHE A 145 10.81 4.68 15.03
N PRO A 146 10.01 4.63 16.12
CA PRO A 146 9.70 3.37 16.81
C PRO A 146 9.11 2.32 15.86
N ALA A 147 9.41 1.05 16.12
CA ALA A 147 8.78 -0.07 15.45
C ALA A 147 7.25 -0.03 15.63
N ILE A 148 6.51 -0.35 14.58
CA ILE A 148 5.05 -0.45 14.65
C ILE A 148 4.68 -1.73 15.39
N PRO A 149 3.92 -1.66 16.52
CA PRO A 149 3.63 -2.82 17.36
C PRO A 149 2.44 -3.63 16.81
N TYR A 150 2.64 -4.30 15.67
CA TYR A 150 1.62 -5.14 15.05
C TYR A 150 1.19 -6.30 15.94
N LYS A 151 -0.12 -6.59 15.95
CA LYS A 151 -0.69 -7.81 16.55
C LYS A 151 -0.63 -9.02 15.63
N ALA A 152 -0.64 -8.77 14.33
CA ALA A 152 -0.45 -9.78 13.30
C ALA A 152 0.09 -9.14 12.02
N ILE A 153 0.76 -9.94 11.22
CA ILE A 153 1.29 -9.58 9.91
C ILE A 153 0.84 -10.65 8.92
N VAL A 154 0.25 -10.22 7.80
CA VAL A 154 -0.14 -11.08 6.68
C VAL A 154 0.70 -10.67 5.47
N LEU A 155 1.49 -11.61 4.95
CA LEU A 155 2.34 -11.40 3.80
C LEU A 155 1.77 -12.17 2.60
N VAL A 156 1.43 -11.44 1.55
CA VAL A 156 0.92 -11.99 0.28
C VAL A 156 2.05 -11.92 -0.74
N GLU A 157 2.44 -13.07 -1.32
CA GLU A 157 3.54 -13.17 -2.30
C GLU A 157 4.81 -12.44 -1.82
N PRO A 158 5.42 -12.84 -0.69
CA PRO A 158 6.51 -12.08 -0.08
C PRO A 158 7.73 -11.99 -0.99
N SER A 159 8.25 -10.77 -1.15
CA SER A 159 9.48 -10.48 -1.89
C SER A 159 10.70 -10.34 -0.97
N ILE A 160 10.65 -10.97 0.20
CA ILE A 160 11.71 -10.97 1.21
C ILE A 160 12.52 -12.25 1.05
N SER A 161 13.84 -12.18 1.18
CA SER A 161 14.71 -13.35 1.12
C SER A 161 15.88 -13.19 2.08
N GLY A 162 16.31 -14.31 2.67
CA GLY A 162 17.54 -14.34 3.46
C GLY A 162 18.74 -13.96 2.59
N ARG A 163 19.76 -13.33 3.20
CA ARG A 163 20.96 -12.87 2.49
C ARG A 163 21.64 -13.98 1.70
N GLU A 164 21.78 -15.16 2.29
CA GLU A 164 22.41 -16.32 1.64
C GLU A 164 21.64 -16.74 0.39
N ALA A 165 20.33 -16.99 0.51
CA ALA A 165 19.46 -17.33 -0.62
C ALA A 165 19.37 -16.22 -1.69
N TYR A 166 19.58 -14.96 -1.30
CA TYR A 166 19.70 -13.85 -2.25
C TYR A 166 21.00 -13.95 -3.05
N LEU A 167 22.13 -14.14 -2.38
CA LEU A 167 23.46 -14.20 -3.01
C LEU A 167 23.61 -15.45 -3.89
N GLU A 168 23.07 -16.59 -3.48
CA GLU A 168 23.10 -17.84 -4.26
C GLU A 168 22.33 -17.73 -5.59
N ASN A 169 21.30 -16.88 -5.64
CA ASN A 169 20.40 -16.75 -6.79
C ASN A 169 20.44 -15.31 -7.37
N GLN A 170 21.55 -14.59 -7.18
CA GLN A 170 21.64 -13.15 -7.46
C GLN A 170 21.37 -12.83 -8.94
N GLU A 171 21.91 -13.63 -9.87
CA GLU A 171 21.73 -13.39 -11.31
C GLU A 171 20.27 -13.53 -11.74
N GLU A 172 19.61 -14.63 -11.35
CA GLU A 172 18.19 -14.86 -11.66
C GLU A 172 17.30 -13.75 -11.08
N ARG A 173 17.58 -13.34 -9.83
CA ARG A 173 16.85 -12.26 -9.17
C ARG A 173 17.06 -10.93 -9.88
N GLN A 174 18.29 -10.62 -10.29
CA GLN A 174 18.57 -9.39 -11.04
C GLN A 174 17.82 -9.40 -12.37
N MET A 175 17.78 -10.52 -13.09
CA MET A 175 17.00 -10.65 -14.32
C MET A 175 15.50 -10.40 -14.10
N ALA A 176 14.94 -10.91 -13.00
CA ALA A 176 13.54 -10.68 -12.64
C ALA A 176 13.26 -9.19 -12.32
N VAL A 177 14.19 -8.52 -11.61
CA VAL A 177 14.11 -7.07 -11.35
C VAL A 177 14.19 -6.28 -12.65
N ASP A 178 15.14 -6.58 -13.54
CA ASP A 178 15.31 -5.88 -14.82
C ASP A 178 14.09 -6.05 -15.71
N PHE A 179 13.50 -7.25 -15.73
CA PHE A 179 12.25 -7.52 -16.44
C PHE A 179 11.08 -6.71 -15.87
N MET A 180 10.98 -6.61 -14.55
CA MET A 180 9.97 -5.80 -13.87
C MET A 180 10.13 -4.32 -14.23
N ILE A 181 11.34 -3.77 -14.10
CA ILE A 181 11.65 -2.37 -14.44
C ILE A 181 11.25 -2.09 -15.89
N LYS A 182 11.72 -2.92 -16.83
CA LYS A 182 11.37 -2.79 -18.25
C LYS A 182 9.86 -2.83 -18.48
N SER A 183 9.15 -3.72 -17.80
CA SER A 183 7.70 -3.86 -17.95
C SER A 183 6.94 -2.64 -17.40
N LEU A 184 7.41 -2.06 -16.29
CA LEU A 184 6.82 -0.86 -15.68
C LEU A 184 7.09 0.39 -16.51
N SER A 185 8.32 0.58 -17.00
CA SER A 185 8.70 1.75 -17.80
C SER A 185 7.98 1.83 -19.15
N ASN A 186 7.50 0.71 -19.69
CA ASN A 186 6.75 0.66 -20.94
C ASN A 186 5.22 0.73 -20.72
N ARG A 187 4.74 0.96 -19.49
CA ARG A 187 3.30 1.07 -19.24
C ARG A 187 2.76 2.34 -19.85
N ARG A 188 1.62 2.21 -20.52
CA ARG A 188 0.81 3.35 -20.95
C ARG A 188 0.37 4.13 -19.70
N ALA A 189 0.53 5.45 -19.74
CA ALA A 189 0.21 6.34 -18.61
C ALA A 189 -1.05 7.20 -18.82
N PHE A 190 -1.55 7.30 -20.06
CA PHE A 190 -2.66 8.21 -20.40
C PHE A 190 -3.76 7.50 -21.21
N TRP A 191 -5.01 7.76 -20.83
CA TRP A 191 -6.23 7.31 -21.51
C TRP A 191 -7.17 8.50 -21.69
N ARG A 192 -8.09 8.40 -22.66
CA ARG A 192 -9.06 9.47 -22.92
C ARG A 192 -10.14 9.55 -21.84
N ASN A 193 -10.50 8.40 -21.26
CA ASN A 193 -11.48 8.25 -20.20
C ASN A 193 -11.29 6.90 -19.47
N ARG A 194 -12.01 6.75 -18.36
CA ARG A 194 -11.99 5.55 -17.52
C ARG A 194 -12.43 4.30 -18.28
N GLU A 195 -13.37 4.42 -19.21
CA GLU A 195 -13.86 3.30 -20.02
C GLU A 195 -12.77 2.72 -20.91
N GLU A 196 -11.96 3.57 -21.54
CA GLU A 196 -10.81 3.16 -22.36
C GLU A 196 -9.74 2.50 -21.48
N ALA A 197 -9.42 3.08 -20.32
CA ALA A 197 -8.48 2.51 -19.37
C ALA A 197 -8.91 1.11 -18.94
N ARG A 198 -10.17 0.97 -18.49
CA ARG A 198 -10.77 -0.31 -18.12
C ARG A 198 -10.68 -1.34 -19.25
N ALA A 199 -11.09 -0.96 -20.47
CA ALA A 199 -11.06 -1.87 -21.63
C ALA A 199 -9.64 -2.30 -22.01
N PHE A 200 -8.64 -1.44 -21.80
CA PHE A 200 -7.23 -1.75 -22.01
C PHE A 200 -6.71 -2.78 -21.01
N PHE A 201 -6.98 -2.58 -19.71
CA PHE A 201 -6.50 -3.45 -18.65
C PHE A 201 -7.22 -4.81 -18.61
N ALA A 202 -8.53 -4.84 -18.90
CA ALA A 202 -9.32 -6.08 -18.91
C ALA A 202 -8.83 -7.16 -19.91
N LYS A 203 -7.96 -6.79 -20.87
CA LYS A 203 -7.41 -7.70 -21.89
C LYS A 203 -5.94 -8.06 -21.66
N ARG A 204 -5.35 -7.66 -20.54
CA ARG A 204 -3.90 -7.79 -20.29
C ARG A 204 -3.61 -8.45 -18.96
N ILE A 205 -2.64 -9.35 -18.96
CA ILE A 205 -2.10 -9.93 -17.73
C ILE A 205 -1.27 -8.86 -16.98
N PRO A 206 -1.36 -8.79 -15.65
CA PRO A 206 -2.16 -9.66 -14.78
C PRO A 206 -3.63 -9.23 -14.60
N TRP A 207 -3.99 -8.00 -14.97
CA TRP A 207 -5.30 -7.39 -14.71
C TRP A 207 -6.51 -8.16 -15.22
N GLN A 208 -6.38 -8.87 -16.34
CA GLN A 208 -7.44 -9.75 -16.86
C GLN A 208 -7.83 -10.86 -15.88
N LEU A 209 -6.91 -11.29 -15.01
CA LEU A 209 -7.13 -12.33 -14.02
C LEU A 209 -7.64 -11.78 -12.67
N TRP A 210 -7.68 -10.45 -12.52
CA TRP A 210 -8.11 -9.83 -11.28
C TRP A 210 -9.64 -9.84 -11.15
N ASP A 211 -10.13 -9.73 -9.92
CA ASP A 211 -11.56 -9.47 -9.67
C ASP A 211 -11.97 -8.19 -10.42
N SER A 212 -13.06 -8.25 -11.17
CA SER A 212 -13.48 -7.16 -12.05
C SER A 212 -13.71 -5.85 -11.28
N ARG A 213 -14.11 -5.94 -10.01
CA ARG A 213 -14.32 -4.75 -9.15
C ARG A 213 -13.05 -3.93 -8.99
N VAL A 214 -11.87 -4.57 -9.00
CA VAL A 214 -10.59 -3.87 -8.99
C VAL A 214 -10.46 -2.99 -10.24
N LEU A 215 -10.90 -3.47 -11.40
CA LEU A 215 -10.91 -2.69 -12.65
C LEU A 215 -12.05 -1.69 -12.74
N ASP A 216 -13.12 -1.86 -11.98
CA ASP A 216 -14.25 -0.92 -12.01
C ASP A 216 -13.95 0.31 -11.14
N PHE A 217 -13.32 0.10 -9.98
CA PHE A 217 -13.03 1.16 -9.01
C PHE A 217 -11.74 1.93 -9.35
N ASN A 218 -10.72 1.24 -9.84
CA ASN A 218 -9.34 1.72 -9.74
C ASN A 218 -8.69 2.14 -11.07
N MET A 219 -9.49 2.31 -12.12
CA MET A 219 -8.97 2.79 -13.41
C MET A 219 -8.88 4.32 -13.42
N PRO A 220 -7.77 4.89 -13.91
CA PRO A 220 -7.61 6.34 -14.01
C PRO A 220 -8.59 6.98 -14.99
#